data_AF-A0A954WUC7-F1
#
_entry.id   AF-A0A954WUC7-F1
#
_cell.length_a   1.000
_cell.length_b   1.000
_cell.length_c   1.000
_cell.angle_alpha   90.00
_cell.angle_beta   90.00
_cell.angle_gamma   90.00
#
_symmetry.space_group_name_H-M   'P 1'
#
loop_
_entity.id
_entity.type
_entity.pdbx_description
1 polymer ?
#
loop_
_entity_poly.entity_id
_entity_poly.type
_entity_poly.pdbx_seq_one_letter_code
_entity_poly.pdbx_strand_id
1 'polypeptide(L)'
;MLLPDDVQQLVVDGKLSTRQAREIARASDEPSQRAFVQRAINDELKGSEVEQMVKAYLGKKKRMARTTTNKPKEKVSNSKLTFATEYGTVQFIPDEKVSNHHVAEGLKQALEEVELRIQNGIIN
;
A
#
# COMPACT_ATOMS: atom_id res chain seq x y z
N MET A 1 7.13 -1.62 -23.77
CA MET A 1 5.96 -0.76 -23.51
C MET A 1 5.68 -0.03 -24.82
N LEU A 2 4.48 -0.17 -25.37
CA LEU A 2 4.07 0.51 -26.60
C LEU A 2 3.34 1.81 -26.25
N LEU A 3 3.50 2.81 -27.12
CA LEU A 3 2.68 4.02 -27.10
C LEU A 3 1.35 3.75 -27.83
N PRO A 4 0.26 4.44 -27.47
CA PRO A 4 -0.99 4.41 -28.22
C PRO A 4 -0.77 4.86 -29.67
N ASP A 5 -1.53 4.28 -30.60
CA ASP A 5 -1.38 4.54 -32.04
C ASP A 5 -1.53 6.04 -32.38
N ASP A 6 -2.41 6.74 -31.67
CA ASP A 6 -2.58 8.20 -31.81
C ASP A 6 -1.32 8.98 -31.44
N VAL A 7 -0.56 8.50 -30.44
CA VAL A 7 0.71 9.13 -30.04
C VAL A 7 1.84 8.76 -31.01
N GLN A 8 1.83 7.54 -31.54
CA GLN A 8 2.80 7.13 -32.56
C GLN A 8 2.67 7.98 -33.83
N GLN A 9 1.44 8.26 -34.25
CA GLN A 9 1.18 9.11 -35.41
C GLN A 9 1.75 10.53 -35.23
N LEU A 10 1.67 11.10 -34.02
CA LEU A 10 2.24 12.42 -33.73
C LEU A 10 3.77 12.47 -33.83
N VAL A 11 4.45 11.33 -33.63
CA VAL A 11 5.89 11.21 -33.85
C VAL A 11 6.21 11.15 -35.34
N VAL A 12 5.42 10.39 -36.11
CA VAL A 12 5.55 10.31 -37.57
C VAL A 12 5.30 11.66 -38.22
N ASP A 13 4.29 12.38 -37.74
CA ASP A 13 3.92 13.74 -38.20
C ASP A 13 4.95 14.82 -37.78
N GLY A 14 5.98 14.45 -37.02
CA GLY A 14 7.03 15.36 -36.55
C GLY A 14 6.59 16.35 -35.46
N LYS A 15 5.36 16.24 -34.96
CA LYS A 15 4.84 17.08 -33.86
C LYS A 15 5.41 16.69 -32.50
N LEU A 16 5.90 15.46 -32.37
CA LEU A 16 6.54 14.94 -31.17
C LEU A 16 7.88 14.31 -31.54
N SER A 17 8.96 14.70 -30.87
CA SER A 17 10.25 14.05 -31.09
C SER A 17 10.25 12.62 -30.53
N THR A 18 11.04 11.75 -31.16
CA THR A 18 11.28 10.38 -30.66
C THR A 18 11.79 10.35 -29.22
N ARG A 19 12.58 11.34 -28.81
CA ARG A 19 13.05 11.46 -27.42
C ARG A 19 11.90 11.74 -26.45
N GLN A 20 11.01 12.68 -26.78
CA GLN A 20 9.83 12.97 -25.95
C GLN A 20 8.90 11.77 -25.87
N ALA A 21 8.63 11.13 -27.01
CA ALA A 21 7.81 9.93 -27.07
C ALA A 21 8.36 8.80 -26.18
N ARG A 22 9.68 8.59 -26.20
CA ARG A 22 10.35 7.60 -25.34
C ARG A 22 10.17 7.91 -23.85
N GLU A 23 10.25 9.17 -23.45
CA GLU A 23 10.02 9.54 -22.05
C GLU A 23 8.56 9.35 -21.66
N ILE A 24 7.61 9.77 -22.50
CA ILE A 24 6.18 9.62 -22.26
C ILE A 24 5.78 8.15 -22.13
N ALA A 25 6.37 7.26 -22.94
CA ALA A 25 6.14 5.82 -22.87
C ALA A 25 6.50 5.18 -21.51
N ARG A 26 7.25 5.89 -20.65
CA ARG A 26 7.57 5.44 -19.28
C ARG A 26 6.39 5.60 -18.33
N ALA A 27 5.44 6.48 -18.64
CA ALA A 27 4.15 6.48 -17.96
C ALA A 27 3.41 5.22 -18.40
N SER A 28 3.09 4.33 -17.45
CA SER A 28 2.64 2.96 -17.76
C SER A 28 1.17 2.89 -18.20
N ASP A 29 0.44 3.99 -18.11
CA ASP A 29 -0.99 4.07 -18.37
C ASP A 29 -1.30 5.08 -19.48
N GLU A 30 -2.13 4.67 -20.44
CA GLU A 30 -2.49 5.45 -21.64
C GLU A 30 -3.11 6.82 -21.34
N PRO A 31 -4.00 6.99 -20.34
CA PRO A 31 -4.55 8.30 -20.02
C PRO A 31 -3.47 9.31 -19.64
N SER A 32 -2.48 8.89 -18.84
CA SER A 32 -1.36 9.77 -18.48
C SER A 32 -0.47 10.06 -19.69
N GLN A 33 -0.23 9.07 -20.55
CA GLN A 33 0.55 9.26 -21.78
C GLN A 33 -0.10 10.33 -22.67
N ARG A 34 -1.40 10.23 -22.94
CA ARG A 34 -2.15 11.23 -23.73
C ARG A 34 -2.12 12.62 -23.08
N ALA A 35 -2.28 12.71 -21.77
CA ALA A 35 -2.20 13.98 -21.05
C ALA A 35 -0.81 14.63 -21.18
N PHE A 36 0.28 13.84 -21.10
CA PHE A 36 1.63 14.36 -21.31
C PHE A 36 1.89 14.80 -22.73
N VAL A 37 1.36 14.10 -23.73
CA VAL A 37 1.46 14.50 -25.14
C VAL A 37 0.74 15.81 -25.39
N GLN A 38 -0.52 15.93 -24.95
CA GLN A 38 -1.28 17.17 -25.09
C GLN A 38 -0.55 18.35 -24.46
N ARG A 39 0.00 18.15 -23.26
CA ARG A 39 0.76 19.19 -22.58
C ARG A 39 2.08 19.52 -23.28
N ALA A 40 2.80 18.51 -23.78
CA ALA A 40 4.03 18.72 -24.53
C ALA A 40 3.79 19.53 -25.82
N ILE A 41 2.66 19.32 -26.49
CA ILE A 41 2.29 20.06 -27.70
C ILE A 41 1.80 21.47 -27.35
N ASN A 42 0.86 21.60 -26.40
CA ASN A 42 0.25 22.89 -26.05
C ASN A 42 1.25 23.87 -25.44
N ASP A 43 2.14 23.37 -24.58
CA ASP A 43 3.15 24.20 -23.90
C ASP A 43 4.49 24.23 -24.67
N GLU A 44 4.55 23.64 -25.88
CA GLU A 44 5.76 23.53 -26.73
C GLU A 44 7.00 23.03 -25.96
N LEU A 45 6.81 22.07 -25.06
CA LEU A 45 7.84 21.65 -24.11
C LEU A 45 9.04 21.03 -24.82
N LYS A 46 10.25 21.39 -24.39
CA LYS A 46 11.48 20.74 -24.83
C LYS A 46 11.60 19.33 -24.23
N GLY A 47 12.40 18.48 -24.86
CA GLY A 47 12.59 17.10 -24.41
C GLY A 47 13.02 16.96 -22.93
N SER A 48 13.82 17.90 -22.41
CA SER A 48 14.22 17.93 -21.00
C SER A 48 13.06 18.27 -20.05
N GLU A 49 12.12 19.10 -20.48
CA GLU A 49 10.95 19.50 -19.69
C GLU A 49 9.94 18.35 -19.62
N VAL A 50 9.75 17.66 -20.75
CA VAL A 50 8.97 16.42 -20.81
C VAL A 50 9.58 15.35 -19.90
N GLU A 51 10.90 15.18 -19.91
CA GLU A 51 11.60 14.25 -19.02
C GLU A 51 11.35 14.60 -17.54
N GLN A 52 11.50 15.86 -17.15
CA GLN A 52 11.25 16.31 -15.78
C GLN A 52 9.79 16.09 -15.36
N MET A 53 8.85 16.40 -16.24
CA MET A 53 7.41 16.22 -15.99
C MET A 53 7.08 14.74 -15.75
N VAL A 54 7.54 13.84 -16.62
CA VAL A 54 7.31 12.40 -16.47
C VAL A 54 8.01 11.87 -15.22
N LYS A 55 9.25 12.32 -14.93
CA LYS A 55 9.99 11.93 -13.73
C LYS A 55 9.28 12.38 -12.45
N ALA A 56 8.69 13.57 -12.43
CA ALA A 56 7.89 14.06 -11.31
C ALA A 56 6.63 13.22 -11.11
N TYR A 57 5.93 12.85 -12.19
CA TYR A 57 4.78 11.96 -12.13
C TYR A 57 5.15 10.57 -11.57
N LEU A 58 6.20 9.95 -12.11
CA LEU A 58 6.67 8.64 -11.64
C LEU A 58 7.16 8.70 -10.18
N GLY A 59 7.79 9.80 -9.78
CA GLY A 59 8.18 10.06 -8.40
C GLY A 59 6.98 10.13 -7.46
N LYS A 60 5.91 10.85 -7.84
CA LYS A 60 4.66 10.90 -7.07
C LYS A 60 3.98 9.54 -6.99
N LYS A 61 3.92 8.78 -8.09
CA LYS A 61 3.35 7.41 -8.12
C LYS A 61 4.12 6.47 -7.18
N LYS A 62 5.45 6.56 -7.14
CA LYS A 62 6.29 5.81 -6.18
C LYS A 62 6.03 6.22 -4.73
N ARG A 63 5.82 7.51 -4.44
CA ARG A 63 5.48 7.98 -3.09
C ARG A 63 4.10 7.49 -2.67
N MET A 64 3.11 7.53 -3.58
CA MET A 64 1.75 6.99 -3.37
C MET A 64 1.76 5.47 -3.13
N ALA A 65 2.57 4.73 -3.91
CA ALA A 65 2.77 3.29 -3.71
C ALA A 65 3.52 2.98 -2.39
N ARG A 66 4.44 3.86 -1.97
CA ARG A 66 5.07 3.78 -0.65
C ARG A 66 4.14 4.17 0.48
N THR A 67 3.15 5.04 0.28
CA THR A 67 2.19 5.40 1.34
C THR A 67 1.06 4.38 1.50
N THR A 68 0.78 3.56 0.50
CA THR A 68 -0.13 2.40 0.65
C THR A 68 0.55 1.20 1.33
N THR A 69 1.88 1.14 1.31
CA THR A 69 2.69 0.17 2.09
C THR A 69 3.25 0.74 3.39
N ASN A 70 3.27 2.06 3.55
CA ASN A 70 3.40 2.72 4.84
C ASN A 70 2.01 2.95 5.41
N LYS A 71 1.33 1.86 5.82
CA LYS A 71 0.63 1.98 7.10
C LYS A 71 1.69 2.54 8.04
N PRO A 72 1.44 3.64 8.78
CA PRO A 72 2.31 3.96 9.89
C PRO A 72 2.47 2.63 10.62
N LYS A 73 3.71 2.17 10.85
CA LYS A 73 3.94 1.17 11.88
C LYS A 73 3.39 1.88 13.10
N GLU A 74 2.12 1.65 13.42
CA GLU A 74 1.59 1.84 14.74
C GLU A 74 2.70 1.30 15.59
N LYS A 75 3.33 2.18 16.37
CA LYS A 75 4.14 1.71 17.47
C LYS A 75 3.16 0.78 18.16
N VAL A 76 3.41 -0.52 18.04
CA VAL A 76 2.72 -1.51 18.83
C VAL A 76 3.23 -1.16 20.21
N SER A 77 2.56 -0.18 20.83
CA SER A 77 2.60 0.03 22.25
C SER A 77 2.25 -1.36 22.75
N ASN A 78 3.19 -2.03 23.41
CA ASN A 78 2.92 -3.30 24.06
C ASN A 78 1.75 -3.04 25.00
N SER A 79 0.53 -3.24 24.50
CA SER A 79 -0.69 -2.89 25.18
C SER A 79 -0.83 -3.95 26.24
N LYS A 80 -0.30 -3.65 27.43
CA LYS A 80 -0.50 -4.42 28.64
C LYS A 80 -2.01 -4.50 28.85
N LEU A 81 -2.60 -5.66 28.60
CA LEU A 81 -4.00 -5.90 28.87
C LEU A 81 -4.11 -6.27 30.35
N THR A 82 -4.85 -5.46 31.09
CA THR A 82 -5.06 -5.67 32.53
C THR A 82 -6.52 -5.99 32.74
N PHE A 83 -6.80 -7.14 33.35
CA PHE A 83 -8.15 -7.57 33.69
C PHE A 83 -8.27 -7.73 35.21
N ALA A 84 -9.34 -7.19 35.78
CA ALA A 84 -9.69 -7.41 37.18
C ALA A 84 -10.44 -8.73 37.31
N THR A 85 -9.97 -9.61 38.21
CA THR A 85 -10.61 -10.89 38.54
C THR A 85 -10.89 -10.95 40.03
N GLU A 86 -11.73 -11.89 40.47
CA GLU A 86 -12.06 -12.13 41.88
C GLU A 86 -10.84 -12.50 42.75
N TYR A 87 -9.76 -12.98 42.13
CA TYR A 87 -8.48 -13.32 42.77
C TYR A 87 -7.42 -12.21 42.66
N GLY A 88 -7.76 -11.06 42.09
CA GLY A 88 -6.86 -9.92 41.92
C GLY A 88 -6.64 -9.50 40.47
N THR A 89 -5.61 -8.69 40.24
CA THR A 89 -5.33 -8.07 38.94
C THR A 89 -4.36 -8.93 38.13
N VAL A 90 -4.80 -9.43 36.97
CA VAL A 90 -3.94 -10.21 36.06
C VAL A 90 -3.46 -9.31 34.93
N GLN A 91 -2.14 -9.26 34.73
CA GLN A 91 -1.49 -8.51 33.65
C GLN A 91 -1.04 -9.46 32.55
N PHE A 92 -1.55 -9.24 31.33
CA PHE A 92 -1.10 -9.96 30.14
C PHE A 92 -0.19 -9.06 29.32
N ILE A 93 1.08 -9.48 29.19
CA ILE A 93 2.06 -8.85 28.30
C ILE A 93 2.18 -9.78 27.09
N PRO A 94 1.63 -9.42 25.92
CA PRO A 94 1.83 -10.22 24.73
C PRO A 94 3.31 -10.17 24.34
N ASP A 95 3.97 -11.33 24.37
CA ASP A 95 5.32 -11.47 23.84
C ASP A 95 5.28 -11.30 22.32
N GLU A 96 6.39 -10.85 21.72
CA GLU A 96 6.45 -10.29 20.37
C GLU A 96 5.55 -10.98 19.31
N LYS A 97 4.70 -10.17 18.65
CA LYS A 97 3.94 -10.52 17.44
C LYS A 97 3.15 -11.82 17.51
N VAL A 98 2.34 -11.99 18.56
CA VAL A 98 1.24 -12.95 18.50
C VAL A 98 0.27 -12.49 17.41
N SER A 99 0.24 -13.18 16.27
CA SER A 99 -0.74 -12.90 15.22
C SER A 99 -2.15 -13.08 15.79
N ASN A 100 -3.14 -12.31 15.33
CA ASN A 100 -4.55 -12.46 15.76
C ASN A 100 -5.06 -13.91 15.69
N HIS A 101 -4.48 -14.73 14.80
CA HIS A 101 -4.78 -16.15 14.69
C HIS A 101 -4.40 -16.95 15.95
N HIS A 102 -3.16 -16.78 16.45
CA HIS A 102 -2.70 -17.41 17.69
C HIS A 102 -3.50 -16.94 18.92
N VAL A 103 -3.94 -15.67 18.94
CA VAL A 103 -4.83 -15.17 20.02
C VAL A 103 -6.19 -15.86 19.95
N ALA A 104 -6.74 -16.04 18.74
CA ALA A 104 -8.02 -16.71 18.54
C ALA A 104 -7.96 -18.21 18.90
N GLU A 105 -6.86 -18.90 18.58
CA GLU A 105 -6.65 -20.29 18.98
C GLU A 105 -6.52 -20.43 20.51
N GLY A 106 -5.75 -19.55 21.16
CA GLY A 106 -5.60 -19.57 22.61
C GLY A 106 -6.94 -19.31 23.34
N LEU A 107 -7.73 -18.36 22.84
CA LEU A 107 -9.08 -18.11 23.38
C LEU A 107 -10.00 -19.32 23.20
N LYS A 108 -9.93 -20.00 22.06
CA LYS A 108 -10.75 -21.19 21.80
C LYS A 108 -10.38 -22.34 22.74
N GLN A 109 -9.09 -22.58 22.94
CA GLN A 109 -8.61 -23.61 23.88
C GLN A 109 -9.02 -23.31 25.32
N ALA A 110 -8.90 -22.05 25.76
CA ALA A 110 -9.34 -21.65 27.09
C ALA A 110 -10.84 -21.85 27.30
N LEU A 111 -11.65 -21.57 26.27
CA LEU A 111 -13.10 -21.75 26.31
C LEU A 111 -13.48 -23.23 26.35
N GLU A 112 -12.81 -24.08 25.56
CA GLU A 112 -12.97 -25.54 25.61
C GLU A 112 -12.59 -26.11 26.99
N GLU A 113 -11.52 -25.62 27.63
CA GLU A 113 -11.13 -26.06 28.97
C GLU A 113 -12.20 -25.68 30.01
N VAL A 114 -12.75 -24.46 29.94
CA VAL A 114 -13.83 -24.02 30.84
C VAL A 114 -15.10 -24.85 30.62
N GLU A 115 -15.49 -25.12 29.37
CA GLU A 115 -16.63 -25.99 29.06
C GLU A 115 -16.45 -27.40 29.61
N LEU A 116 -15.25 -27.98 29.49
CA LEU A 116 -14.93 -29.27 30.07
C LEU A 116 -14.99 -29.25 31.60
N ARG A 117 -14.54 -28.18 32.26
CA ARG A 117 -14.67 -28.04 33.72
C ARG A 117 -16.13 -27.91 34.16
N ILE A 118 -16.96 -27.18 33.41
CA ILE A 118 -18.40 -27.09 33.64
C ILE A 118 -19.05 -28.48 33.51
N GLN A 119 -18.76 -29.21 32.43
CA GLN A 119 -19.32 -30.54 32.17
C GLN A 119 -18.88 -31.58 33.21
N ASN A 120 -17.63 -31.49 33.67
CA ASN A 120 -17.10 -32.38 34.70
C ASN A 120 -17.51 -31.97 36.13
N GLY A 121 -18.32 -30.91 36.29
CA GLY A 121 -18.80 -30.45 37.58
C GLY A 121 -17.71 -29.87 38.49
N ILE A 122 -16.58 -29.43 37.93
CA ILE A 122 -15.41 -28.90 38.65
C ILE A 122 -15.48 -27.37 38.72
N ILE A 123 -16.67 -26.82 38.98
CA ILE A 123 -16.83 -25.41 39.32
C ILE A 123 -17.05 -25.37 40.84
N ASN A 124 -16.03 -24.93 41.58
CA ASN A 124 -16.22 -24.37 42.92
C ASN A 124 -16.32 -22.86 42.80
#